data_AF-A0A5D3AHQ3-F1
#
_entry.id   AF-A0A5D3AHQ3-F1
#
_cell.length_a   1.000
_cell.length_b   1.000
_cell.length_c   1.000
_cell.angle_alpha   90.00
_cell.angle_beta   90.00
_cell.angle_gamma   90.00
#
_symmetry.space_group_name_H-M   'P 1'
#
loop_
_entity.id
_entity.type
_entity.pdbx_description
1 polymer ?
#
loop_
_entity_poly.entity_id
_entity_poly.type
_entity_poly.pdbx_seq_one_letter_code
_entity_poly.pdbx_strand_id
1 'polypeptide(L)'
;MEAQSGRSNENVVINVGSLCSLKVELSDACLSMPLSYCIFKTPTIHFRHKETSFLPNCFSIEPMHHGKQNLLATEKIKVKYLKALRVRVIGSRYETMSEQSKEIEEQNVLSDWIDSVEMIKEEASSCYAGRDFAAELGDEFVKTMLLDGVFVIELFRKDAEVVKPEPDDPIFSMSSMLQYLHHDLILLENQIPWLVLDLLYEKTRLPCETKSLIELALMFFANTFTSHPPPINTSRFKHEDIKHILDLLRSSLVLPFQESEKKKKRIQLAADSFHHYAQRRRCKIHESCTRTRQRLGHKV
;
A
#
# COMPACT_ATOMS: atom_id res chain seq x y z
N MET A 1 -45.80 72.10 -19.46
CA MET A 1 -45.60 71.39 -18.18
C MET A 1 -45.06 70.01 -18.52
N GLU A 2 -43.97 69.67 -17.84
CA GLU A 2 -42.87 68.84 -18.33
C GLU A 2 -43.13 67.34 -18.31
N ALA A 3 -42.42 66.65 -19.21
CA ALA A 3 -42.37 65.21 -19.34
C ALA A 3 -41.46 64.59 -18.27
N GLN A 4 -41.84 63.45 -17.69
CA GLN A 4 -40.88 62.50 -17.12
C GLN A 4 -41.26 61.07 -17.48
N SER A 5 -40.52 60.56 -18.47
CA SER A 5 -40.42 59.15 -18.83
C SER A 5 -39.67 58.40 -17.73
N GLY A 6 -40.31 57.37 -17.17
CA GLY A 6 -39.65 56.43 -16.27
C GLY A 6 -38.53 55.68 -17.00
N ARG A 7 -37.33 55.68 -16.40
CA ARG A 7 -36.25 54.77 -16.74
C ARG A 7 -35.57 54.36 -15.43
N SER A 8 -36.01 53.25 -14.87
CA SER A 8 -35.32 52.58 -13.76
C SER A 8 -34.01 52.01 -14.30
N ASN A 9 -32.91 52.70 -14.06
CA ASN A 9 -31.57 52.11 -14.17
C ASN A 9 -31.42 51.11 -13.02
N GLU A 10 -31.70 49.84 -13.28
CA GLU A 10 -31.15 48.74 -12.49
C GLU A 10 -29.65 48.68 -12.76
N ASN A 11 -28.89 49.45 -11.99
CA ASN A 11 -27.46 49.22 -11.88
C ASN A 11 -27.27 47.85 -11.22
N VAL A 12 -26.99 46.83 -12.04
CA VAL A 12 -26.47 45.55 -11.57
C VAL A 12 -25.10 45.83 -10.96
N VAL A 13 -25.09 46.00 -9.64
CA VAL A 13 -23.86 46.12 -8.85
C VAL A 13 -23.20 44.74 -8.88
N ILE A 14 -22.23 44.57 -9.76
CA ILE A 14 -21.36 43.39 -9.77
C ILE A 14 -20.57 43.44 -8.46
N ASN A 15 -20.88 42.54 -7.54
CA ASN A 15 -20.20 42.43 -6.26
C ASN A 15 -18.74 41.99 -6.49
N VAL A 16 -17.83 42.96 -6.49
CA VAL A 16 -16.38 42.76 -6.70
C VAL A 16 -15.77 41.80 -5.66
N GLY A 17 -16.38 41.67 -4.47
CA GLY A 17 -15.99 40.68 -3.46
C GLY A 17 -16.16 39.24 -3.92
N SER A 18 -17.20 38.95 -4.72
CA SER A 18 -17.43 37.62 -5.30
C SER A 18 -16.36 37.24 -6.33
N LEU A 19 -15.79 38.21 -7.04
CA LEU A 19 -14.72 37.99 -8.02
C LEU A 19 -13.35 37.81 -7.37
N CYS A 20 -13.10 38.40 -6.21
CA CYS A 20 -11.90 38.13 -5.41
C CYS A 20 -11.90 36.70 -4.87
N SER A 21 -13.05 36.19 -4.41
CA SER A 21 -13.20 34.78 -3.99
C SER A 21 -12.91 33.83 -5.15
N LEU A 22 -13.49 34.09 -6.32
CA LEU A 22 -13.24 33.31 -7.54
C LEU A 22 -11.77 33.37 -7.99
N LYS A 23 -11.07 34.50 -7.83
CA LYS A 23 -9.64 34.61 -8.16
C LYS A 23 -8.77 33.77 -7.22
N VAL A 24 -9.11 33.70 -5.94
CA VAL A 24 -8.44 32.83 -4.96
C VAL A 24 -8.73 31.37 -5.27
N GLU A 25 -9.99 31.01 -5.55
CA GLU A 25 -10.36 29.67 -6.00
C GLU A 25 -9.65 29.26 -7.29
N LEU A 26 -9.48 30.18 -8.25
CA LEU A 26 -8.76 29.94 -9.50
C LEU A 26 -7.25 29.80 -9.31
N SER A 27 -6.65 30.49 -8.33
CA SER A 27 -5.23 30.30 -7.97
C SER A 27 -4.99 28.99 -7.21
N ASP A 28 -5.97 28.56 -6.42
CA ASP A 28 -5.94 27.31 -5.66
C ASP A 28 -6.44 26.11 -6.47
N ALA A 29 -7.07 26.34 -7.63
CA ALA A 29 -7.51 25.33 -8.58
C ALA A 29 -6.32 24.69 -9.33
N CYS A 30 -5.40 24.08 -8.59
CA CYS A 30 -4.42 23.17 -9.14
C CYS A 30 -5.11 21.82 -9.37
N LEU A 31 -5.39 21.49 -10.63
CA LEU A 31 -5.91 20.17 -11.03
C LEU A 31 -4.88 19.03 -10.88
N SER A 32 -3.70 19.32 -10.32
CA SER A 32 -2.66 18.33 -10.07
C SER A 32 -2.81 17.78 -8.66
N MET A 33 -3.29 16.54 -8.53
CA MET A 33 -3.18 15.84 -7.26
C MET A 33 -1.69 15.65 -6.92
N PRO A 34 -1.28 15.88 -5.65
CA PRO A 34 0.04 15.50 -5.18
C PRO A 34 0.35 14.04 -5.49
N LEU A 35 1.57 13.75 -5.97
CA LEU A 35 2.02 12.38 -6.24
C LEU A 35 2.13 11.53 -4.98
N SER A 36 2.15 12.15 -3.80
CA SER A 36 2.14 11.47 -2.51
C SER A 36 0.78 10.82 -2.22
N TYR A 37 -0.33 11.33 -2.78
CA TYR A 37 -1.66 10.78 -2.54
C TYR A 37 -1.80 9.37 -3.11
N CYS A 38 -2.00 8.40 -2.22
CA CYS A 38 -2.19 7.00 -2.56
C CYS A 38 -3.36 6.35 -1.81
N ILE A 39 -3.84 6.95 -0.72
CA ILE A 39 -5.00 6.48 0.05
C ILE A 39 -6.16 7.43 -0.20
N PHE A 40 -7.26 6.91 -0.73
CA PHE A 40 -8.39 7.71 -1.19
C PHE A 40 -9.67 7.34 -0.45
N LYS A 41 -10.50 8.35 -0.20
CA LYS A 41 -11.90 8.10 0.18
C LYS A 41 -12.61 7.35 -0.94
N THR A 42 -13.44 6.38 -0.56
CA THR A 42 -14.36 5.68 -1.44
C THR A 42 -15.31 6.70 -2.05
N PRO A 43 -15.36 6.81 -3.38
CA PRO A 43 -16.29 7.71 -4.04
C PRO A 43 -17.75 7.39 -3.66
N THR A 44 -18.51 8.41 -3.30
CA THR A 44 -19.89 8.27 -2.79
C THR A 44 -20.84 7.60 -3.78
N ILE A 45 -20.52 7.60 -5.07
CA ILE A 45 -21.26 6.90 -6.12
C ILE A 45 -21.32 5.38 -5.86
N HIS A 46 -20.32 4.79 -5.22
CA HIS A 46 -20.30 3.35 -4.92
C HIS A 46 -21.26 2.97 -3.79
N PHE A 47 -21.60 3.90 -2.90
CA PHE A 47 -22.56 3.67 -1.81
C PHE A 47 -24.00 3.48 -2.30
N ARG A 48 -24.30 3.84 -3.56
CA ARG A 48 -25.63 3.70 -4.17
C ARG A 48 -26.19 2.28 -4.13
N HIS A 49 -25.31 1.27 -4.13
CA HIS A 49 -25.74 -0.13 -4.07
C HIS A 49 -25.85 -0.62 -2.62
N LYS A 50 -24.81 -0.41 -1.80
CA LYS A 50 -24.78 -0.78 -0.38
C LYS A 50 -23.62 -0.12 0.35
N GLU A 51 -23.92 0.98 1.06
CA GLU A 51 -22.96 1.77 1.83
C GLU A 51 -22.12 0.94 2.81
N THR A 52 -22.75 0.01 3.53
CA THR A 52 -22.09 -0.81 4.55
C THR A 52 -21.01 -1.76 4.00
N SER A 53 -20.91 -1.96 2.68
CA SER A 53 -19.89 -2.84 2.07
C SER A 53 -18.52 -2.18 1.97
N PHE A 54 -18.46 -0.87 2.19
CA PHE A 54 -17.24 -0.07 2.08
C PHE A 54 -16.75 0.43 3.45
N LEU A 55 -17.45 0.04 4.52
CA LEU A 55 -17.07 0.35 5.89
C LEU A 55 -16.39 -0.88 6.52
N PRO A 56 -15.41 -0.68 7.41
CA PRO A 56 -14.85 -1.79 8.17
C PRO A 56 -15.92 -2.51 8.98
N ASN A 57 -15.90 -3.84 8.96
CA ASN A 57 -16.80 -4.67 9.77
C ASN A 57 -16.41 -4.60 11.24
N CYS A 58 -15.11 -4.69 11.54
CA CYS A 58 -14.59 -4.86 12.89
C CYS A 58 -13.32 -4.06 13.17
N PHE A 59 -12.41 -3.90 12.21
CA PHE A 59 -11.10 -3.27 12.45
C PHE A 59 -10.88 -2.04 11.56
N SER A 60 -10.83 -0.85 12.17
CA SER A 60 -10.20 0.32 11.54
C SER A 60 -8.69 0.12 11.51
N ILE A 61 -7.99 0.54 10.46
CA ILE A 61 -6.51 0.45 10.32
C ILE A 61 -5.95 1.81 9.86
N GLU A 62 -6.67 2.88 10.20
CA GLU A 62 -6.45 4.22 9.68
C GLU A 62 -7.21 5.28 10.55
N PRO A 63 -6.92 6.60 10.39
CA PRO A 63 -7.45 7.66 11.26
C PRO A 63 -8.93 8.07 11.07
N MET A 64 -9.53 7.95 9.87
CA MET A 64 -10.91 8.38 9.57
C MET A 64 -11.98 7.62 10.36
N HIS A 65 -11.74 6.35 10.67
CA HIS A 65 -12.66 5.47 11.40
C HIS A 65 -12.24 5.30 12.88
N HIS A 66 -11.18 5.96 13.33
CA HIS A 66 -10.71 5.87 14.70
C HIS A 66 -11.77 6.33 15.72
N GLY A 67 -11.87 5.62 16.85
CA GLY A 67 -12.73 6.00 17.98
C GLY A 67 -14.25 5.80 17.77
N LYS A 68 -14.69 5.21 16.66
CA LYS A 68 -16.12 4.87 16.47
C LYS A 68 -16.56 3.82 17.49
N GLN A 69 -17.74 4.01 18.09
CA GLN A 69 -18.19 3.17 19.22
C GLN A 69 -18.26 1.67 18.91
N ASN A 70 -18.61 1.32 17.67
CA ASN A 70 -18.67 -0.07 17.21
C ASN A 70 -17.29 -0.75 17.09
N LEU A 71 -16.18 0.01 17.19
CA LEU A 71 -14.81 -0.48 17.02
C LEU A 71 -14.01 -0.48 18.34
N LEU A 72 -14.58 -0.01 19.45
CA LEU A 72 -13.87 0.09 20.74
C LEU A 72 -13.37 -1.27 21.27
N ALA A 73 -14.09 -2.35 20.98
CA ALA A 73 -13.68 -3.68 21.40
C ALA A 73 -12.40 -4.15 20.66
N THR A 74 -12.30 -3.84 19.37
CA THR A 74 -11.16 -4.24 18.53
C THR A 74 -9.95 -3.35 18.77
N GLU A 75 -10.14 -2.06 19.13
CA GLU A 75 -9.03 -1.21 19.60
C GLU A 75 -8.30 -1.83 20.82
N LYS A 76 -9.04 -2.47 21.74
CA LYS A 76 -8.43 -3.19 22.87
C LYS A 76 -7.59 -4.39 22.42
N ILE A 77 -7.98 -5.06 21.33
CA ILE A 77 -7.21 -6.16 20.74
C ILE A 77 -5.88 -5.62 20.19
N LYS A 78 -5.91 -4.50 19.47
CA LYS A 78 -4.68 -3.86 18.99
C LYS A 78 -3.73 -3.47 20.12
N VAL A 79 -4.26 -2.93 21.23
CA VAL A 79 -3.45 -2.62 22.42
C VAL A 79 -2.84 -3.88 23.02
N LYS A 80 -3.55 -5.02 23.03
CA LYS A 80 -2.97 -6.31 23.45
C LYS A 80 -1.82 -6.73 22.52
N TYR A 81 -1.99 -6.58 21.21
CA TYR A 81 -0.96 -6.90 20.21
C TYR A 81 0.29 -6.03 20.41
N LEU A 82 0.12 -4.72 20.65
CA LEU A 82 1.22 -3.82 20.97
C LEU A 82 1.98 -4.25 22.23
N LYS A 83 1.26 -4.62 23.30
CA LYS A 83 1.87 -5.11 24.54
C LYS A 83 2.64 -6.41 24.31
N ALA A 84 2.05 -7.37 23.60
CA ALA A 84 2.68 -8.65 23.31
C ALA A 84 3.97 -8.46 22.48
N LEU A 85 3.91 -7.63 21.44
CA LEU A 85 5.09 -7.30 20.62
C LEU A 85 6.19 -6.64 21.46
N ARG A 86 5.84 -5.67 22.31
CA ARG A 86 6.81 -4.98 23.18
C ARG A 86 7.53 -5.96 24.11
N VAL A 87 6.78 -6.83 24.80
CA VAL A 87 7.35 -7.86 25.69
C VAL A 87 8.28 -8.79 24.91
N ARG A 88 7.87 -9.20 23.71
CA ARG A 88 8.67 -10.07 22.83
C ARG A 88 9.98 -9.42 22.39
N VAL A 89 9.94 -8.15 21.98
CA VAL A 89 11.14 -7.39 21.59
C VAL A 89 12.13 -7.26 22.74
N ILE A 90 11.65 -6.91 23.93
CA ILE A 90 12.51 -6.70 25.10
C ILE A 90 13.08 -8.02 25.60
N GLY A 91 12.25 -9.05 25.71
CA GLY A 91 12.67 -10.39 26.13
C GLY A 91 13.76 -10.98 25.23
N SER A 92 13.74 -10.66 23.93
CA SER A 92 14.77 -11.10 22.98
C SER A 92 16.11 -10.34 23.10
N ARG A 93 16.08 -9.09 23.59
CA ARG A 93 17.28 -8.24 23.70
C ARG A 93 18.01 -8.44 25.02
N TYR A 94 17.29 -8.79 26.08
CA TYR A 94 17.84 -8.82 27.43
C TYR A 94 17.27 -9.97 28.28
N GLU A 95 17.89 -11.15 28.19
CA GLU A 95 17.47 -12.34 28.96
C GLU A 95 17.64 -12.20 30.48
N THR A 96 18.46 -11.25 30.97
CA THR A 96 18.79 -11.13 32.40
C THR A 96 18.71 -9.67 32.85
N MET A 97 17.50 -9.18 33.11
CA MET A 97 17.25 -7.86 33.71
C MET A 97 16.41 -7.98 34.99
N SER A 98 16.66 -7.10 35.96
CA SER A 98 15.78 -6.91 37.11
C SER A 98 14.44 -6.28 36.67
N GLU A 99 13.39 -6.45 37.47
CA GLU A 99 12.06 -5.93 37.16
C GLU A 99 12.04 -4.40 36.95
N GLN A 100 12.77 -3.64 37.77
CA GLN A 100 12.85 -2.18 37.62
C GLN A 100 13.52 -1.77 36.30
N SER A 101 14.54 -2.50 35.86
CA SER A 101 15.20 -2.21 34.60
C SER A 101 14.33 -2.57 33.39
N LYS A 102 13.47 -3.59 33.51
CA LYS A 102 12.51 -3.96 32.45
C LYS A 102 11.47 -2.87 32.22
N GLU A 103 10.91 -2.28 33.27
CA GLU A 103 9.89 -1.23 33.14
C GLU A 103 10.45 0.03 32.45
N ILE A 104 11.67 0.44 32.83
CA ILE A 104 12.37 1.56 32.18
C ILE A 104 12.62 1.26 30.70
N GLU A 105 13.08 0.05 30.38
CA GLU A 105 13.34 -0.35 28.99
C GLU A 105 12.05 -0.47 28.17
N GLU A 106 10.96 -0.95 28.78
CA GLU A 106 9.63 -0.95 28.17
C GLU A 106 9.18 0.44 27.75
N GLN A 107 9.43 1.43 28.61
CA GLN A 107 9.11 2.81 28.31
C GLN A 107 10.02 3.38 27.22
N ASN A 108 11.32 3.09 27.26
CA ASN A 108 12.28 3.53 26.25
C ASN A 108 11.96 2.98 24.86
N VAL A 109 11.66 1.67 24.76
CA VAL A 109 11.31 1.02 23.49
C VAL A 109 10.00 1.60 22.94
N LEU A 110 9.00 1.83 23.79
CA LEU A 110 7.75 2.45 23.35
C LEU A 110 7.97 3.89 22.87
N SER A 111 8.78 4.68 23.60
CA SER A 111 9.15 6.04 23.19
C SER A 111 9.86 6.02 21.84
N ASP A 112 10.84 5.13 21.63
CA ASP A 112 11.55 5.02 20.36
C ASP A 112 10.59 4.74 19.19
N TRP A 113 9.57 3.90 19.38
CA TRP A 113 8.57 3.64 18.33
C TRP A 113 7.67 4.86 18.08
N ILE A 114 7.23 5.54 19.13
CA ILE A 114 6.43 6.77 19.03
C ILE A 114 7.24 7.84 18.28
N ASP A 115 8.47 8.11 18.72
CA ASP A 115 9.36 9.10 18.13
C ASP A 115 9.67 8.77 16.67
N SER A 116 9.80 7.48 16.34
CA SER A 116 10.00 7.03 14.96
C SER A 116 8.81 7.37 14.07
N VAL A 117 7.58 7.11 14.53
CA VAL A 117 6.36 7.46 13.78
C VAL A 117 6.15 8.98 13.73
N GLU A 118 6.47 9.70 14.81
CA GLU A 118 6.43 11.16 14.89
C GLU A 118 7.31 11.80 13.80
N MET A 119 8.52 11.28 13.59
CA MET A 119 9.45 11.78 12.57
C MET A 119 8.89 11.70 11.14
N ILE A 120 8.02 10.73 10.85
CA ILE A 120 7.45 10.51 9.51
C ILE A 120 5.99 10.98 9.40
N LYS A 121 5.43 11.63 10.44
CA LYS A 121 3.99 11.90 10.51
C LYS A 121 3.47 12.72 9.34
N GLU A 122 4.22 13.73 8.90
CA GLU A 122 3.82 14.60 7.79
C GLU A 122 3.82 13.82 6.47
N GLU A 123 4.82 12.98 6.25
CA GLU A 123 4.91 12.12 5.07
C GLU A 123 3.78 11.07 5.06
N ALA A 124 3.49 10.45 6.21
CA ALA A 124 2.38 9.53 6.36
C ALA A 124 1.03 10.22 6.13
N SER A 125 0.82 11.43 6.66
CA SER A 125 -0.38 12.26 6.43
C SER A 125 -0.53 12.59 4.94
N SER A 126 0.57 12.92 4.27
CA SER A 126 0.60 13.25 2.85
C SER A 126 0.20 12.11 1.90
N CYS A 127 0.04 10.88 2.41
CA CYS A 127 -0.47 9.74 1.65
C CYS A 127 -2.00 9.76 1.52
N TYR A 128 -2.71 10.45 2.42
CA TYR A 128 -4.17 10.51 2.45
C TYR A 128 -4.67 11.68 1.60
N ALA A 129 -5.52 11.38 0.62
CA ALA A 129 -6.05 12.39 -0.27
C ALA A 129 -7.09 13.29 0.41
N GLY A 130 -6.85 14.61 0.34
CA GLY A 130 -7.84 15.64 0.67
C GLY A 130 -8.04 15.92 2.16
N ARG A 131 -7.16 15.42 3.04
CA ARG A 131 -7.10 15.79 4.46
C ARG A 131 -5.66 15.78 4.96
N ASP A 132 -5.37 16.62 5.93
CA ASP A 132 -4.08 16.66 6.60
C ASP A 132 -4.24 16.18 8.05
N PHE A 133 -4.14 14.86 8.25
CA PHE A 133 -4.35 14.24 9.54
C PHE A 133 -3.27 14.60 10.57
N ALA A 134 -2.04 14.88 10.12
CA ALA A 134 -0.98 15.35 11.01
C ALA A 134 -1.36 16.69 11.64
N ALA A 135 -1.83 17.64 10.83
CA ALA A 135 -2.31 18.93 11.32
C ALA A 135 -3.64 18.83 12.11
N GLU A 136 -4.57 17.99 11.66
CA GLU A 136 -5.91 17.86 12.26
C GLU A 136 -5.90 17.13 13.62
N LEU A 137 -5.06 16.10 13.78
CA LEU A 137 -5.11 15.18 14.92
C LEU A 137 -3.84 15.17 15.78
N GLY A 138 -2.70 15.67 15.27
CA GLY A 138 -1.43 15.70 16.00
C GLY A 138 -1.04 14.34 16.58
N ASP A 139 -0.80 14.28 17.88
CA ASP A 139 -0.36 13.08 18.61
C ASP A 139 -1.33 11.89 18.45
N GLU A 140 -2.63 12.15 18.29
CA GLU A 140 -3.61 11.06 18.09
C GLU A 140 -3.45 10.40 16.72
N PHE A 141 -2.96 11.12 15.70
CA PHE A 141 -2.60 10.50 14.41
C PHE A 141 -1.41 9.56 14.58
N VAL A 142 -0.37 9.99 15.29
CA VAL A 142 0.85 9.21 15.55
C VAL A 142 0.52 7.93 16.33
N LYS A 143 -0.30 8.06 17.37
CA LYS A 143 -0.83 6.94 18.14
C LYS A 143 -1.62 5.96 17.27
N THR A 144 -2.47 6.46 16.37
CA THR A 144 -3.23 5.61 15.44
C THR A 144 -2.29 4.85 14.49
N MET A 145 -1.33 5.54 13.87
CA MET A 145 -0.33 4.93 12.98
C MET A 145 0.51 3.87 13.68
N LEU A 146 0.97 4.14 14.91
CA LEU A 146 1.71 3.17 15.71
C LEU A 146 0.87 1.94 16.04
N LEU A 147 -0.34 2.16 16.57
CA LEU A 147 -1.19 1.07 17.05
C LEU A 147 -1.65 0.17 15.90
N ASP A 148 -2.09 0.78 14.80
CA ASP A 148 -2.60 0.08 13.62
C ASP A 148 -1.45 -0.62 12.87
N GLY A 149 -0.31 0.05 12.74
CA GLY A 149 0.87 -0.53 12.10
C GLY A 149 1.42 -1.73 12.86
N VAL A 150 1.58 -1.62 14.19
CA VAL A 150 2.01 -2.73 15.04
C VAL A 150 1.00 -3.88 15.00
N PHE A 151 -0.29 -3.57 15.04
CA PHE A 151 -1.34 -4.59 14.95
C PHE A 151 -1.23 -5.39 13.65
N VAL A 152 -1.14 -4.72 12.50
CA VAL A 152 -1.02 -5.38 11.18
C VAL A 152 0.24 -6.23 11.09
N ILE A 153 1.38 -5.71 11.54
CA ILE A 153 2.65 -6.43 11.49
C ILE A 153 2.60 -7.71 12.35
N GLU A 154 2.14 -7.59 13.59
CA GLU A 154 2.09 -8.73 14.51
C GLU A 154 1.02 -9.74 14.10
N LEU A 155 -0.09 -9.29 13.50
CA LEU A 155 -1.07 -10.15 12.84
C LEU A 155 -0.43 -11.00 11.75
N PHE A 156 0.34 -10.40 10.84
CA PHE A 156 0.99 -11.16 9.77
C PHE A 156 2.06 -12.13 10.29
N ARG A 157 2.82 -11.74 11.32
CA ARG A 157 3.79 -12.64 11.98
C ARG A 157 3.11 -13.85 12.61
N LYS A 158 1.96 -13.64 13.25
CA LYS A 158 1.17 -14.70 13.87
C LYS A 158 0.56 -15.65 12.84
N ASP A 159 -0.02 -15.12 11.78
CA ASP A 159 -0.61 -15.90 10.69
C ASP A 159 0.44 -16.74 9.95
N ALA A 160 1.64 -16.19 9.74
CA ALA A 160 2.76 -16.89 9.10
C ALA A 160 3.52 -17.85 10.04
N GLU A 161 2.98 -18.11 11.24
CA GLU A 161 3.55 -18.94 12.32
C GLU A 161 4.98 -18.54 12.73
N VAL A 162 5.39 -17.29 12.47
CA VAL A 162 6.67 -16.74 12.94
C VAL A 162 6.60 -16.45 14.43
N VAL A 163 5.43 -16.00 14.89
CA VAL A 163 5.08 -15.82 16.29
C VAL A 163 3.89 -16.72 16.58
N LYS A 164 3.92 -17.45 17.70
CA LYS A 164 2.76 -18.26 18.09
C LYS A 164 1.66 -17.35 18.65
N PRO A 165 0.42 -17.42 18.13
CA PRO A 165 -0.71 -16.77 18.78
C PRO A 165 -0.89 -17.30 20.20
N GLU A 166 -1.36 -16.45 21.11
CA GLU A 166 -1.82 -16.89 22.42
C GLU A 166 -3.02 -17.84 22.27
N PRO A 167 -3.20 -18.85 23.15
CA PRO A 167 -4.32 -19.78 23.06
C PRO A 167 -5.71 -19.12 23.08
N ASP A 168 -5.82 -17.96 23.74
CA ASP A 168 -7.04 -17.17 23.86
C ASP A 168 -7.07 -15.94 22.92
N ASP A 169 -6.18 -15.89 21.92
CA ASP A 169 -6.17 -14.81 20.94
C ASP A 169 -7.50 -14.80 20.16
N PRO A 170 -8.36 -13.77 20.27
CA PRO A 170 -9.68 -13.75 19.67
C PRO A 170 -9.63 -13.80 18.13
N ILE A 171 -8.52 -13.39 17.50
CA ILE A 171 -8.39 -13.41 16.05
C ILE A 171 -8.25 -14.83 15.51
N PHE A 172 -7.51 -15.68 16.22
CA PHE A 172 -7.25 -17.06 15.79
C PHE A 172 -8.16 -18.09 16.48
N SER A 173 -8.80 -17.73 17.60
CA SER A 173 -9.71 -18.62 18.34
C SER A 173 -11.19 -18.46 17.96
N MET A 174 -11.63 -17.26 17.53
CA MET A 174 -13.03 -17.04 17.13
C MET A 174 -13.25 -17.33 15.65
N SER A 175 -14.31 -18.08 15.34
CA SER A 175 -14.72 -18.31 13.96
C SER A 175 -14.96 -17.00 13.21
N SER A 176 -14.53 -16.94 11.95
CA SER A 176 -14.74 -15.83 11.01
C SER A 176 -14.00 -14.52 11.29
N MET A 177 -13.26 -14.39 12.42
CA MET A 177 -12.54 -13.14 12.71
C MET A 177 -11.48 -12.81 11.64
N LEU A 178 -10.74 -13.82 11.18
CA LEU A 178 -9.81 -13.67 10.06
C LEU A 178 -10.51 -13.25 8.75
N GLN A 179 -11.74 -13.72 8.50
CA GLN A 179 -12.49 -13.32 7.29
C GLN A 179 -12.86 -11.84 7.34
N TYR A 180 -13.28 -11.35 8.51
CA TYR A 180 -13.51 -9.91 8.70
C TYR A 180 -12.24 -9.09 8.53
N LEU A 181 -11.10 -9.58 9.04
CA LEU A 181 -9.81 -8.93 8.86
C LEU A 181 -9.37 -8.89 7.40
N HIS A 182 -9.49 -9.99 6.66
CA HIS A 182 -9.20 -9.99 5.22
C HIS A 182 -10.03 -8.96 4.49
N HIS A 183 -11.33 -8.88 4.78
CA HIS A 183 -12.22 -7.87 4.19
C HIS A 183 -11.78 -6.45 4.55
N ASP A 184 -11.58 -6.17 5.85
CA ASP A 184 -11.32 -4.82 6.33
C ASP A 184 -9.97 -4.31 5.84
N LEU A 185 -8.95 -5.16 5.72
CA LEU A 185 -7.62 -4.78 5.23
C LEU A 185 -7.55 -4.55 3.71
N ILE A 186 -8.57 -4.94 2.94
CA ILE A 186 -8.65 -4.66 1.49
C ILE A 186 -9.63 -3.52 1.14
N LEU A 187 -10.16 -2.80 2.14
CA LEU A 187 -10.98 -1.62 1.89
C LEU A 187 -10.09 -0.42 1.49
N LEU A 188 -10.56 0.35 0.51
CA LEU A 188 -9.82 1.50 -0.05
C LEU A 188 -9.50 2.57 1.00
N GLU A 189 -10.47 2.90 1.86
CA GLU A 189 -10.27 3.90 2.91
C GLU A 189 -9.48 3.35 4.08
N ASN A 190 -9.55 2.04 4.33
CA ASN A 190 -9.01 1.38 5.52
C ASN A 190 -7.54 0.97 5.37
N GLN A 191 -6.72 1.89 4.84
CA GLN A 191 -5.32 1.64 4.53
C GLN A 191 -4.40 2.45 5.42
N ILE A 192 -3.25 1.86 5.72
CA ILE A 192 -2.11 2.52 6.36
C ILE A 192 -0.98 2.68 5.33
N PRO A 193 -0.27 3.82 5.30
CA PRO A 193 0.89 3.99 4.44
C PRO A 193 1.95 2.92 4.68
N TRP A 194 2.48 2.34 3.61
CA TRP A 194 3.48 1.28 3.69
C TRP A 194 4.74 1.74 4.43
N LEU A 195 5.12 3.01 4.28
CA LEU A 195 6.27 3.60 4.96
C LEU A 195 6.19 3.47 6.49
N VAL A 196 4.97 3.56 7.06
CA VAL A 196 4.73 3.35 8.50
C VAL A 196 4.94 1.88 8.86
N LEU A 197 4.41 0.96 8.06
CA LEU A 197 4.58 -0.47 8.26
C LEU A 197 6.04 -0.90 8.16
N ASP A 198 6.75 -0.40 7.15
CA ASP A 198 8.16 -0.74 6.91
C ASP A 198 9.05 -0.24 8.05
N LEU A 199 8.85 1.01 8.49
CA LEU A 199 9.54 1.60 9.64
C LEU A 199 9.34 0.77 10.92
N LEU A 200 8.07 0.49 11.26
CA LEU A 200 7.74 -0.28 12.48
C LEU A 200 8.19 -1.74 12.36
N TYR A 201 8.17 -2.31 11.16
CA TYR A 201 8.66 -3.65 10.92
C TYR A 201 10.13 -3.77 11.27
N GLU A 202 10.97 -2.87 10.73
CA GLU A 202 12.41 -2.88 11.00
C GLU A 202 12.73 -2.59 12.48
N LYS A 203 11.97 -1.70 13.13
CA LYS A 203 12.13 -1.40 14.57
C LYS A 203 11.80 -2.59 15.48
N THR A 204 10.91 -3.47 15.04
CA THR A 204 10.36 -4.57 15.83
C THR A 204 10.88 -5.94 15.40
N ARG A 205 11.61 -6.02 14.27
CA ARG A 205 12.14 -7.26 13.73
C ARG A 205 13.22 -7.83 14.64
N LEU A 206 13.09 -9.13 14.93
CA LEU A 206 14.10 -9.87 15.68
C LEU A 206 15.14 -10.51 14.75
N PRO A 207 16.39 -10.72 15.21
CA PRO A 207 17.43 -11.36 14.41
C PRO A 207 17.08 -12.76 13.88
N CYS A 208 16.18 -13.47 14.56
CA CYS A 208 15.70 -14.80 14.14
C CYS A 208 14.61 -14.75 13.05
N GLU A 209 14.01 -13.58 12.80
CA GLU A 209 12.97 -13.43 11.79
C GLU A 209 13.60 -13.30 10.39
N THR A 210 13.37 -14.30 9.54
CA THR A 210 13.96 -14.37 8.19
C THR A 210 13.03 -13.86 7.10
N LYS A 211 11.71 -13.86 7.34
CA LYS A 211 10.72 -13.37 6.38
C LYS A 211 10.77 -11.85 6.32
N SER A 212 10.47 -11.27 5.17
CA SER A 212 10.25 -9.83 4.98
C SER A 212 8.79 -9.44 5.24
N LEU A 213 8.52 -8.15 5.48
CA LEU A 213 7.15 -7.64 5.61
C LEU A 213 6.29 -7.97 4.36
N ILE A 214 6.88 -7.87 3.17
CA ILE A 214 6.22 -8.22 1.90
C ILE A 214 5.85 -9.71 1.87
N GLU A 215 6.77 -10.60 2.27
CA GLU A 215 6.47 -12.04 2.38
C GLU A 215 5.32 -12.31 3.33
N LEU A 216 5.35 -11.70 4.52
CA LEU A 216 4.32 -11.88 5.54
C LEU A 216 2.95 -11.41 5.03
N ALA A 217 2.88 -10.24 4.41
CA ALA A 217 1.63 -9.73 3.83
C ALA A 217 1.12 -10.62 2.68
N LEU A 218 2.00 -11.07 1.77
CA LEU A 218 1.59 -11.94 0.67
C LEU A 218 1.16 -13.34 1.14
N MET A 219 1.78 -13.86 2.20
CA MET A 219 1.34 -15.11 2.84
C MET A 219 -0.06 -14.95 3.42
N PHE A 220 -0.30 -13.88 4.18
CA PHE A 220 -1.61 -13.58 4.75
C PHE A 220 -2.70 -13.55 3.67
N PHE A 221 -2.45 -12.84 2.56
CA PHE A 221 -3.45 -12.73 1.49
C PHE A 221 -3.42 -13.86 0.45
N ALA A 222 -2.61 -14.91 0.61
CA ALA A 222 -2.35 -15.90 -0.44
C ALA A 222 -3.63 -16.53 -1.02
N ASN A 223 -4.61 -16.82 -0.16
CA ASN A 223 -5.85 -17.49 -0.56
C ASN A 223 -7.02 -16.52 -0.84
N THR A 224 -6.78 -15.20 -0.81
CA THR A 224 -7.84 -14.19 -0.94
C THR A 224 -8.42 -14.13 -2.34
N PHE A 225 -7.58 -14.23 -3.36
CA PHE A 225 -7.98 -14.07 -4.77
C PHE A 225 -7.96 -15.37 -5.58
N THR A 226 -7.27 -16.39 -5.09
CA THR A 226 -7.11 -17.68 -5.79
C THR A 226 -6.90 -18.80 -4.78
N SER A 227 -7.48 -19.97 -5.03
CA SER A 227 -7.22 -21.19 -4.26
C SER A 227 -5.86 -21.83 -4.59
N HIS A 228 -5.17 -21.32 -5.62
CA HIS A 228 -3.86 -21.76 -6.05
C HIS A 228 -2.92 -20.55 -6.18
N PRO A 229 -2.44 -20.00 -5.05
CA PRO A 229 -1.49 -18.89 -5.07
C PRO A 229 -0.19 -19.32 -5.77
N PRO A 230 0.37 -18.48 -6.65
CA PRO A 230 1.70 -18.71 -7.16
C PRO A 230 2.73 -18.62 -6.03
N PRO A 231 3.90 -19.28 -6.15
CA PRO A 231 4.97 -19.15 -5.18
C PRO A 231 5.33 -17.68 -4.95
N ILE A 232 5.43 -17.28 -3.68
CA ILE A 232 5.82 -15.93 -3.29
C ILE A 232 7.27 -15.70 -3.77
N ASN A 233 7.45 -14.70 -4.63
CA ASN A 233 8.77 -14.27 -5.06
C ASN A 233 8.95 -12.78 -4.77
N THR A 234 9.60 -12.48 -3.64
CA THR A 234 9.88 -11.12 -3.18
C THR A 234 10.88 -10.37 -4.04
N SER A 235 11.71 -11.07 -4.84
CA SER A 235 12.69 -10.40 -5.70
C SER A 235 12.04 -9.45 -6.71
N ARG A 236 10.76 -9.65 -7.01
CA ARG A 236 9.96 -8.83 -7.93
C ARG A 236 9.67 -7.44 -7.38
N PHE A 237 9.68 -7.28 -6.07
CA PHE A 237 9.30 -6.02 -5.41
C PHE A 237 10.53 -5.20 -4.98
N LYS A 238 11.76 -5.65 -5.26
CA LYS A 238 13.01 -4.95 -4.87
C LYS A 238 13.14 -3.53 -5.41
N HIS A 239 12.39 -3.18 -6.44
CA HIS A 239 12.41 -1.87 -7.08
C HIS A 239 11.03 -1.22 -7.14
N GLU A 240 10.05 -1.80 -6.45
CA GLU A 240 8.68 -1.28 -6.41
C GLU A 240 8.54 -0.36 -5.20
N ASP A 241 8.01 0.82 -5.45
CA ASP A 241 7.66 1.80 -4.42
C ASP A 241 6.25 1.49 -3.92
N ILE A 242 6.15 0.49 -3.04
CA ILE A 242 4.89 0.01 -2.48
C ILE A 242 4.28 1.11 -1.62
N LYS A 243 3.04 1.52 -1.93
CA LYS A 243 2.38 2.61 -1.22
C LYS A 243 1.58 2.19 0.01
N HIS A 244 0.89 1.06 -0.07
CA HIS A 244 0.07 0.47 1.00
C HIS A 244 -0.27 -0.98 0.63
N ILE A 245 -0.99 -1.70 1.50
CA ILE A 245 -1.30 -3.13 1.32
C ILE A 245 -1.99 -3.40 -0.03
N LEU A 246 -3.03 -2.62 -0.37
CA LEU A 246 -3.73 -2.81 -1.65
C LEU A 246 -2.83 -2.61 -2.87
N ASP A 247 -1.84 -1.71 -2.83
CA ASP A 247 -0.91 -1.52 -3.93
C ASP A 247 0.06 -2.70 -4.05
N LEU A 248 0.50 -3.28 -2.94
CA LEU A 248 1.22 -4.55 -2.93
C LEU A 248 0.39 -5.69 -3.56
N LEU A 249 -0.87 -5.82 -3.17
CA LEU A 249 -1.76 -6.86 -3.71
C LEU A 249 -2.03 -6.66 -5.21
N ARG A 250 -2.26 -5.42 -5.64
CA ARG A 250 -2.38 -5.08 -7.06
C ARG A 250 -1.11 -5.47 -7.82
N SER A 251 0.04 -5.11 -7.29
CA SER A 251 1.34 -5.41 -7.90
C SER A 251 1.60 -6.92 -7.96
N SER A 252 1.25 -7.67 -6.91
CA SER A 252 1.42 -9.13 -6.90
C SER A 252 0.55 -9.86 -7.93
N LEU A 253 -0.64 -9.33 -8.23
CA LEU A 253 -1.55 -9.87 -9.26
C LEU A 253 -1.12 -9.47 -10.68
N VAL A 254 -0.58 -8.27 -10.87
CA VAL A 254 -0.28 -7.71 -12.20
C VAL A 254 1.14 -8.05 -12.68
N LEU A 255 2.15 -8.04 -11.81
CA LEU A 255 3.55 -8.26 -12.20
C LEU A 255 3.81 -9.62 -12.87
N PRO A 256 3.26 -10.76 -12.41
CA PRO A 256 3.44 -12.04 -13.08
C PRO A 256 2.92 -12.03 -14.52
N PHE A 257 1.83 -11.30 -14.77
CA PHE A 257 1.27 -11.14 -16.12
C PHE A 257 2.24 -10.37 -17.02
N GLN A 258 2.78 -9.24 -16.54
CA GLN A 258 3.72 -8.43 -17.31
C GLN A 258 5.04 -9.16 -17.61
N GLU A 259 5.59 -9.91 -16.64
CA GLU A 259 6.77 -10.73 -16.85
C GLU A 259 6.54 -11.81 -17.92
N SER A 260 5.37 -12.46 -17.88
CA SER A 260 5.00 -13.48 -18.87
C SER A 260 4.94 -12.90 -20.29
N GLU A 261 4.36 -11.71 -20.45
CA GLU A 261 4.27 -11.02 -21.74
C GLU A 261 5.64 -10.53 -22.22
N LYS A 262 6.48 -9.98 -21.33
CA LYS A 262 7.86 -9.61 -21.67
C LYS A 262 8.67 -10.85 -22.09
N LYS A 263 8.51 -11.98 -21.41
CA LYS A 263 9.18 -13.25 -21.76
C LYS A 263 8.72 -13.76 -23.14
N LYS A 264 7.42 -13.77 -23.42
CA LYS A 264 6.87 -14.13 -24.74
C LYS A 264 7.43 -13.23 -25.84
N LYS A 265 7.44 -11.91 -25.65
CA LYS A 265 8.03 -10.94 -26.60
C LYS A 265 9.51 -11.20 -26.85
N ARG A 266 10.30 -11.49 -25.81
CA ARG A 266 11.74 -11.82 -25.94
C ARG A 266 11.97 -13.13 -26.71
N ILE A 267 11.15 -14.15 -26.47
CA ILE A 267 11.21 -15.42 -27.20
C ILE A 267 10.86 -15.21 -28.67
N GLN A 268 9.82 -14.41 -28.95
CA GLN A 268 9.43 -14.08 -30.33
C GLN A 268 10.54 -13.33 -31.07
N LEU A 269 11.11 -12.29 -30.45
CA LEU A 269 12.24 -11.53 -31.02
C LEU A 269 13.46 -12.41 -31.29
N ALA A 270 13.75 -13.37 -30.40
CA ALA A 270 14.81 -14.33 -30.61
C ALA A 270 14.50 -15.26 -31.79
N ALA A 271 13.28 -15.80 -31.88
CA ALA A 271 12.84 -16.66 -32.97
C ALA A 271 12.91 -15.95 -34.34
N ASP A 272 12.47 -14.69 -34.41
CA ASP A 272 12.53 -13.87 -35.63
C ASP A 272 13.98 -13.60 -36.06
N SER A 273 14.87 -13.34 -35.09
CA SER A 273 16.31 -13.17 -35.34
C SER A 273 16.97 -14.45 -35.86
N PHE A 274 16.64 -15.60 -35.27
CA PHE A 274 17.11 -16.91 -35.74
C PHE A 274 16.60 -17.24 -37.15
N HIS A 275 15.33 -16.96 -37.44
CA HIS A 275 14.76 -17.16 -38.77
C HIS A 275 15.47 -16.28 -39.82
N HIS A 276 15.67 -15.00 -39.52
CA HIS A 276 16.36 -14.08 -40.41
C HIS A 276 17.84 -14.48 -40.63
N TYR A 277 18.54 -14.94 -39.58
CA TYR A 277 19.90 -15.48 -39.72
C TYR A 277 19.93 -16.74 -40.62
N ALA A 278 19.02 -17.68 -40.41
CA ALA A 278 18.92 -18.90 -41.21
C ALA A 278 18.64 -18.60 -42.69
N GLN A 279 17.77 -17.63 -42.97
CA GLN A 279 17.45 -17.19 -44.33
C GLN A 279 18.66 -16.54 -45.02
N ARG A 280 19.40 -15.66 -44.34
CA ARG A 280 20.66 -15.10 -44.87
C ARG A 280 21.69 -16.17 -45.15
N ARG A 281 21.81 -17.18 -44.28
CA ARG A 281 22.75 -18.29 -44.48
C ARG A 281 22.36 -19.14 -45.69
N ARG A 282 21.07 -19.42 -45.91
CA ARG A 282 20.57 -20.10 -47.12
C ARG A 282 20.85 -19.31 -48.39
N CYS A 283 20.62 -17.99 -48.40
CA CYS A 283 20.94 -17.15 -49.57
C CYS A 283 22.43 -17.17 -49.89
N LYS A 284 23.32 -17.04 -48.88
CA LYS A 284 24.76 -17.11 -49.07
C LYS A 284 25.23 -18.47 -49.62
N ILE A 285 24.63 -19.57 -49.15
CA ILE A 285 24.92 -20.92 -49.69
C ILE A 285 24.47 -21.01 -51.15
N HIS A 286 23.29 -20.48 -51.46
CA HIS A 286 22.77 -20.48 -52.83
C HIS A 286 23.65 -19.65 -53.78
N GLU A 287 24.05 -18.43 -53.39
CA GLU A 287 24.97 -17.57 -54.14
C GLU A 287 26.36 -18.20 -54.32
N SER A 288 26.87 -18.90 -53.30
CA SER A 288 28.14 -19.60 -53.40
C SER A 288 28.04 -20.77 -54.39
N CYS A 289 26.94 -21.52 -54.38
CA CYS A 289 26.70 -22.63 -55.29
C CYS A 289 26.55 -22.15 -56.75
N THR A 290 25.82 -21.06 -56.99
CA THR A 290 25.68 -20.45 -58.33
C THR A 290 27.00 -19.89 -58.86
N ARG A 291 27.80 -19.20 -58.03
CA ARG A 291 29.15 -18.75 -58.41
C ARG A 291 30.09 -19.91 -58.73
N THR A 292 29.98 -21.03 -58.01
CA THR A 292 30.80 -22.22 -58.24
C THR A 292 30.42 -22.89 -59.57
N ARG A 293 29.11 -22.98 -59.87
CA ARG A 293 28.62 -23.47 -61.16
C ARG A 293 29.06 -22.58 -62.34
N GLN A 294 29.01 -21.25 -62.21
CA GLN A 294 29.50 -20.34 -63.25
C GLN A 294 31.02 -20.45 -63.49
N ARG A 295 31.82 -20.69 -62.44
CA ARG A 295 33.27 -20.92 -62.60
C ARG A 295 33.62 -22.24 -63.28
N LEU A 296 32.81 -23.28 -63.08
CA LEU A 296 33.01 -24.59 -63.71
C LEU A 296 32.51 -24.61 -65.17
N GLY A 297 31.52 -23.79 -65.52
CA GLY A 297 31.04 -23.64 -66.90
C GLY A 297 31.97 -22.87 -67.86
N HIS A 298 33.01 -22.21 -67.34
CA HIS A 298 34.04 -21.52 -68.14
C HIS A 298 35.30 -22.36 -68.38
N LYS A 299 35.30 -23.64 -67.99
CA LYS A 299 36.33 -24.63 -68.33
C LYS A 299 35.75 -25.70 -69.26
N VAL A 300 35.33 -25.30 -70.45
CA VAL A 300 35.20 -26.16 -71.64
C VAL A 300 35.68 -25.36 -72.83
#